data_AF-A0A2H0Q5F3-F1
#
_entry.id   AF-A0A2H0Q5F3-F1
#
_cell.length_a   1.000
_cell.length_b   1.000
_cell.length_c   1.000
_cell.angle_alpha   90.00
_cell.angle_beta   90.00
_cell.angle_gamma   90.00
#
_symmetry.space_group_name_H-M   'P 1'
#
loop_
_entity.id
_entity.type
_entity.pdbx_description
1 polymer ?
#
loop_
_entity_poly.entity_id
_entity_poly.type
_entity_poly.pdbx_seq_one_letter_code
_entity_poly.pdbx_strand_id
1 'polypeptide(L)'
;MYRVLILFSVFLISTVVLGHGDEDHRDPKTSQEVSLDEDGFEIISSGPSKDVLNQINEAYKKDVKSIFSNKCLACHGVNNSMPWYYSIPGAKQLMDHDMKEAKEHMDMSNDFPFAGHGRPLDDLDALKKTIDKGNMPPFQYKIIHWKSGLSDKEKKIIKKWIQESKDLIGSK
;
A
#
# COMPACT_ATOMS: atom_id res chain seq x y z
N MET A 1 69.93 -33.79 -46.84
CA MET A 1 69.51 -32.39 -46.69
C MET A 1 68.20 -32.21 -47.45
N TYR A 2 67.05 -32.36 -46.77
CA TYR A 2 65.73 -32.30 -47.42
C TYR A 2 64.96 -31.05 -47.00
N ARG A 3 64.47 -30.35 -48.03
CA ARG A 3 63.60 -29.18 -47.99
C ARG A 3 62.15 -29.61 -47.80
N VAL A 4 61.47 -28.91 -46.89
CA VAL A 4 60.08 -28.41 -46.89
C VAL A 4 59.04 -29.16 -47.74
N LEU A 5 58.00 -29.66 -47.07
CA LEU A 5 56.64 -29.69 -47.63
C LEU A 5 55.62 -29.46 -46.51
N ILE A 6 54.88 -28.37 -46.64
CA ILE A 6 53.84 -27.90 -45.73
C ILE A 6 52.57 -28.71 -46.03
N LEU A 7 52.04 -29.42 -45.04
CA LEU A 7 50.69 -29.97 -45.07
C LEU A 7 49.77 -29.08 -44.23
N PHE A 8 48.84 -28.42 -44.92
CA PHE A 8 47.71 -27.72 -44.33
C PHE A 8 46.79 -28.74 -43.65
N SER A 9 46.77 -28.75 -42.31
CA SER A 9 45.79 -29.46 -41.50
C SER A 9 45.09 -28.42 -40.63
N VAL A 10 43.88 -28.05 -41.06
CA VAL A 10 42.96 -27.26 -40.28
C VAL A 10 42.35 -28.19 -39.24
N PHE A 11 42.77 -28.06 -37.98
CA PHE A 11 42.10 -28.71 -36.86
C PHE A 11 41.51 -27.65 -35.94
N LEU A 12 40.18 -27.59 -35.98
CA LEU A 12 39.29 -26.89 -35.07
C LEU A 12 39.59 -27.30 -33.63
N ILE A 13 39.92 -26.35 -32.77
CA ILE A 13 39.71 -26.49 -31.32
C ILE A 13 39.05 -25.22 -30.83
N SER A 14 37.75 -25.36 -30.59
CA SER A 14 36.87 -24.45 -29.89
C SER A 14 37.41 -24.14 -28.48
N THR A 15 37.54 -22.87 -28.16
CA THR A 15 37.32 -22.41 -26.78
C THR A 15 36.01 -21.66 -26.75
N VAL A 16 35.03 -22.36 -26.20
CA VAL A 16 33.68 -21.93 -25.86
C VAL A 16 33.77 -20.70 -24.95
N VAL A 17 33.34 -19.54 -25.46
CA VAL A 17 32.92 -18.43 -24.61
C VAL A 17 31.47 -18.70 -24.23
N LEU A 18 31.26 -19.11 -22.98
CA LEU A 18 29.94 -19.23 -22.34
C LEU A 18 29.35 -17.83 -22.14
N GLY A 19 28.71 -17.30 -23.17
CA GLY A 19 27.69 -16.26 -23.01
C GLY A 19 26.39 -16.92 -22.59
N HIS A 20 25.91 -16.63 -21.38
CA HIS A 20 24.63 -17.11 -20.90
C HIS A 20 23.48 -16.40 -21.64
N GLY A 21 22.64 -17.23 -22.27
CA GLY A 21 21.18 -17.09 -22.26
C GLY A 21 20.61 -15.79 -22.80
N ASP A 22 20.40 -15.75 -24.12
CA ASP A 22 19.34 -14.98 -24.73
C ASP A 22 18.00 -15.62 -24.29
N GLU A 23 17.36 -15.07 -23.26
CA GLU A 23 15.97 -15.38 -22.95
C GLU A 23 15.09 -14.41 -23.74
N ASP A 24 14.58 -14.91 -24.87
CA ASP A 24 13.52 -14.29 -25.66
C ASP A 24 12.25 -14.19 -24.79
N HIS A 25 12.09 -13.06 -24.11
CA HIS A 25 10.82 -12.68 -23.48
C HIS A 25 9.85 -12.15 -24.54
N ARG A 26 9.44 -13.01 -25.47
CA ARG A 26 8.19 -12.84 -26.22
C ARG A 26 7.09 -13.52 -25.44
N ASP A 27 6.52 -12.78 -24.49
CA ASP A 27 5.19 -13.14 -23.98
C ASP A 27 4.18 -13.05 -25.14
N PRO A 28 3.32 -14.06 -25.33
CA PRO A 28 2.22 -13.96 -26.27
C PRO A 28 1.31 -12.85 -25.78
N LYS A 29 1.14 -11.81 -26.60
CA LYS A 29 0.21 -10.69 -26.38
C LYS A 29 -1.12 -11.23 -25.85
N THR A 30 -1.31 -11.11 -24.54
CA THR A 30 -2.64 -11.12 -23.94
C THR A 30 -3.32 -9.90 -24.54
N SER A 31 -4.38 -10.14 -25.33
CA SER A 31 -5.22 -9.09 -25.88
C SER A 31 -5.88 -8.33 -24.74
N GLN A 32 -5.18 -7.33 -24.22
CA GLN A 32 -5.74 -6.34 -23.32
C GLN A 32 -6.70 -5.49 -24.15
N GLU A 33 -7.97 -5.48 -23.75
CA GLU A 33 -8.97 -4.56 -24.28
C GLU A 33 -8.52 -3.14 -23.89
N VAL A 34 -8.06 -2.37 -24.88
CA VAL A 34 -7.50 -1.04 -24.66
C VAL A 34 -8.65 -0.08 -24.33
N SER A 35 -8.76 0.33 -23.08
CA SER A 35 -9.68 1.40 -22.68
C SER A 35 -9.04 2.75 -23.02
N LEU A 36 -9.70 3.51 -23.91
CA LEU A 36 -9.32 4.87 -24.28
C LEU A 36 -10.11 5.87 -23.42
N ASP A 37 -9.50 7.01 -23.10
CA ASP A 37 -10.25 8.15 -22.55
C ASP A 37 -11.13 8.81 -23.64
N GLU A 38 -11.91 9.82 -23.24
CA GLU A 38 -12.82 10.54 -24.17
C GLU A 38 -12.07 11.20 -25.33
N ASP A 39 -10.76 11.45 -25.16
CA ASP A 39 -9.86 12.07 -26.14
C ASP A 39 -9.06 11.03 -26.96
N GLY A 40 -9.27 9.73 -26.75
CA GLY A 40 -8.63 8.67 -27.51
C GLY A 40 -7.22 8.31 -27.07
N PHE A 41 -6.78 8.74 -25.88
CA PHE A 41 -5.52 8.36 -25.28
C PHE A 41 -5.67 7.07 -24.46
N GLU A 42 -4.65 6.21 -24.47
CA GLU A 42 -4.66 4.98 -23.67
C GLU A 42 -4.72 5.32 -22.19
N ILE A 43 -5.72 4.78 -21.48
CA ILE A 43 -5.78 4.92 -20.03
C ILE A 43 -4.68 4.02 -19.44
N ILE A 44 -3.50 4.60 -19.20
CA ILE A 44 -2.40 3.98 -18.43
C ILE A 44 -2.76 4.07 -16.94
N SER A 45 -3.92 3.53 -16.52
CA SER A 45 -4.32 3.54 -15.11
C SER A 45 -3.56 2.43 -14.37
N SER A 46 -2.40 2.78 -13.81
CA SER A 46 -1.58 1.88 -12.99
C SER A 46 -2.10 1.72 -11.55
N GLY A 47 -3.39 2.00 -11.30
CA GLY A 47 -4.05 1.89 -10.01
C GLY A 47 -5.01 0.69 -9.96
N PRO A 48 -5.37 0.21 -8.75
CA PRO A 48 -6.40 -0.83 -8.62
C PRO A 48 -7.72 -0.38 -9.26
N SER A 49 -8.44 -1.32 -9.89
CA SER A 49 -9.74 -1.01 -10.48
C SER A 49 -10.75 -0.60 -9.42
N LYS A 50 -11.75 0.18 -9.82
CA LYS A 50 -12.83 0.63 -8.93
C LYS A 50 -13.54 -0.53 -8.23
N ASP A 51 -13.73 -1.65 -8.92
CA ASP A 51 -14.35 -2.85 -8.34
C ASP A 51 -13.51 -3.46 -7.22
N VAL A 52 -12.18 -3.52 -7.40
CA VAL A 52 -11.25 -3.96 -6.35
C VAL A 52 -11.33 -3.04 -5.14
N LEU A 53 -11.34 -1.72 -5.36
CA LEU A 53 -11.46 -0.74 -4.27
C LEU A 53 -12.79 -0.88 -3.52
N ASN A 54 -13.89 -1.08 -4.24
CA ASN A 54 -15.20 -1.31 -3.64
C ASN A 54 -15.23 -2.60 -2.82
N GLN A 55 -14.67 -3.69 -3.34
CA GLN A 55 -14.58 -4.97 -2.62
C GLN A 55 -13.81 -4.83 -1.30
N ILE A 56 -12.66 -4.13 -1.33
CA ILE A 56 -11.87 -3.85 -0.14
C ILE A 56 -12.66 -2.99 0.86
N ASN A 57 -13.37 -1.97 0.38
CA ASN A 57 -14.17 -1.10 1.23
C ASN A 57 -15.34 -1.83 1.90
N GLU A 58 -16.00 -2.75 1.20
CA GLU A 58 -17.06 -3.56 1.81
C GLU A 58 -16.52 -4.51 2.88
N ALA A 59 -15.36 -5.13 2.65
CA ALA A 59 -14.67 -5.90 3.69
C ALA A 59 -14.26 -5.03 4.88
N TYR A 60 -13.74 -3.82 4.62
CA TYR A 60 -13.40 -2.84 5.66
C TYR A 60 -14.61 -2.48 6.53
N LYS A 61 -15.74 -2.11 5.91
CA LYS A 61 -16.96 -1.74 6.63
C LYS A 61 -17.48 -2.87 7.51
N LYS A 62 -17.39 -4.11 7.01
CA LYS A 62 -17.88 -5.30 7.70
C LYS A 62 -17.00 -5.69 8.90
N ASP A 63 -15.68 -5.77 8.69
CA ASP A 63 -14.79 -6.46 9.64
C ASP A 63 -13.89 -5.51 10.44
N VAL A 64 -13.65 -4.29 9.96
CA VAL A 64 -12.62 -3.39 10.51
C VAL A 64 -13.18 -2.05 11.01
N LYS A 65 -14.18 -1.48 10.33
CA LYS A 65 -14.67 -0.12 10.60
C LYS A 65 -15.08 0.11 12.04
N SER A 66 -15.70 -0.87 12.70
CA SER A 66 -16.07 -0.75 14.12
C SER A 66 -14.85 -0.58 15.04
N ILE A 67 -13.74 -1.26 14.75
CA ILE A 67 -12.49 -1.10 15.48
C ILE A 67 -11.95 0.31 15.25
N PHE A 68 -11.95 0.77 13.99
CA PHE A 68 -11.40 2.09 13.63
C PHE A 68 -12.23 3.23 14.22
N SER A 69 -13.56 3.11 14.24
CA SER A 69 -14.44 4.09 14.89
C SER A 69 -14.08 4.33 16.35
N ASN A 70 -13.65 3.27 17.06
CA ASN A 70 -13.32 3.36 18.47
C ASN A 70 -11.86 3.77 18.76
N LYS A 71 -10.96 3.64 17.77
CA LYS A 71 -9.50 3.68 18.01
C LYS A 71 -8.76 4.70 17.14
N CYS A 72 -9.28 5.03 15.97
CA CYS A 72 -8.59 5.82 14.94
C CYS A 72 -9.40 7.06 14.52
N LEU A 73 -10.72 6.92 14.31
CA LEU A 73 -11.52 7.93 13.62
C LEU A 73 -11.75 9.22 14.40
N ALA A 74 -11.49 9.24 15.71
CA ALA A 74 -11.55 10.46 16.52
C ALA A 74 -10.61 11.56 15.97
N CYS A 75 -9.45 11.16 15.42
CA CYS A 75 -8.49 12.07 14.78
C CYS A 75 -8.47 11.92 13.26
N HIS A 76 -8.52 10.69 12.76
CA HIS A 76 -8.35 10.39 11.33
C HIS A 76 -9.65 10.44 10.52
N GLY A 77 -10.82 10.52 11.15
CA GLY A 77 -12.12 10.52 10.46
C GLY A 77 -12.85 11.86 10.49
N VAL A 78 -14.12 11.85 10.09
CA VAL A 78 -15.01 13.00 10.33
C VAL A 78 -15.31 13.07 11.82
N ASN A 79 -14.88 14.15 12.47
CA ASN A 79 -15.12 14.34 13.89
C ASN A 79 -16.51 14.93 14.11
N ASN A 80 -17.36 14.16 14.79
CA ASN A 80 -18.74 14.51 15.14
C ASN A 80 -18.95 14.60 16.65
N SER A 81 -17.93 14.36 17.48
CA SER A 81 -18.03 14.40 18.93
C SER A 81 -16.70 14.76 19.57
N MET A 82 -16.65 15.96 20.12
CA MET A 82 -15.50 16.47 20.85
C MET A 82 -15.72 16.39 22.36
N PRO A 83 -14.67 16.15 23.16
CA PRO A 83 -14.76 16.20 24.61
C PRO A 83 -15.09 17.63 25.08
N TRP A 84 -15.68 17.76 26.26
CA TRP A 84 -16.11 19.06 26.82
C TRP A 84 -14.98 20.11 26.90
N TYR A 85 -13.74 19.67 27.11
CA TYR A 85 -12.57 20.56 27.22
C TYR A 85 -12.06 21.06 25.86
N TYR A 86 -12.56 20.56 24.74
CA TYR A 86 -12.21 21.06 23.41
C TYR A 86 -12.60 22.53 23.22
N SER A 87 -13.59 23.04 23.96
CA SER A 87 -13.97 24.45 23.92
C SER A 87 -13.02 25.38 24.68
N ILE A 88 -12.04 24.85 25.41
CA ILE A 88 -11.10 25.64 26.22
C ILE A 88 -9.94 26.14 25.34
N PRO A 89 -9.62 27.46 25.36
CA PRO A 89 -8.44 27.98 24.69
C PRO A 89 -7.14 27.29 25.15
N GLY A 90 -6.22 27.06 24.22
CA GLY A 90 -5.04 26.20 24.39
C GLY A 90 -5.34 24.76 23.99
N ALA A 91 -6.28 24.11 24.68
CA ALA A 91 -6.67 22.73 24.37
C ALA A 91 -7.28 22.60 22.97
N LYS A 92 -8.17 23.54 22.60
CA LYS A 92 -8.77 23.59 21.27
C LYS A 92 -7.72 23.61 20.15
N GLN A 93 -6.79 24.57 20.23
CA GLN A 93 -5.78 24.80 19.21
C GLN A 93 -4.83 23.61 19.08
N LEU A 94 -4.43 23.01 20.21
CA LEU A 94 -3.60 21.80 20.21
C LEU A 94 -4.32 20.63 19.54
N MET A 95 -5.58 20.38 19.91
CA MET A 95 -6.37 19.30 19.31
C MET A 95 -6.63 19.52 17.82
N ASP A 96 -6.96 20.75 17.41
CA ASP A 96 -7.12 21.11 16.00
C ASP A 96 -5.85 20.85 15.20
N HIS A 97 -4.70 21.26 15.75
CA HIS A 97 -3.39 21.03 15.15
C HIS A 97 -3.11 19.53 15.00
N ASP A 98 -3.22 18.76 16.09
CA ASP A 98 -2.95 17.32 16.10
C ASP A 98 -3.88 16.56 15.14
N MET A 99 -5.16 16.93 15.07
CA MET A 99 -6.10 16.31 14.14
C MET A 99 -5.80 16.67 12.69
N LYS A 100 -5.37 17.90 12.41
CA LYS A 100 -4.96 18.31 11.08
C LYS A 100 -3.73 17.51 10.63
N GLU A 101 -2.68 17.47 11.46
CA GLU A 101 -1.47 16.70 11.20
C GLU A 101 -1.76 15.20 11.03
N ALA A 102 -2.64 14.63 11.87
CA ALA A 102 -3.05 13.24 11.75
C ALA A 102 -3.68 12.92 10.38
N LYS A 103 -4.50 13.84 9.83
CA LYS A 103 -5.13 13.69 8.51
C LYS A 103 -4.18 13.94 7.35
N GLU A 104 -3.16 14.78 7.53
CA GLU A 104 -2.09 14.95 6.54
C GLU A 104 -1.33 13.64 6.32
N HIS A 105 -1.20 12.80 7.36
CA HIS A 105 -0.57 11.48 7.25
C HIS A 105 -1.53 10.34 6.89
N MET A 106 -2.79 10.43 7.30
CA MET A 106 -3.80 9.40 7.05
C MET A 106 -5.21 9.99 7.27
N ASP A 107 -5.94 10.26 6.20
CA ASP A 107 -7.34 10.67 6.21
C ASP A 107 -8.24 9.48 5.89
N MET A 108 -9.10 9.13 6.85
CA MET A 108 -10.09 8.06 6.80
C MET A 108 -11.53 8.62 6.75
N SER A 109 -11.70 9.90 6.42
CA SER A 109 -13.00 10.58 6.43
C SER A 109 -14.02 9.98 5.45
N ASN A 110 -13.56 9.30 4.39
CA ASN A 110 -14.41 8.74 3.32
C ASN A 110 -14.38 7.21 3.25
N ASP A 111 -14.07 6.52 4.36
CA ASP A 111 -13.78 5.08 4.37
C ASP A 111 -12.61 4.73 3.41
N PHE A 112 -12.54 3.50 2.89
CA PHE A 112 -11.49 3.08 1.96
C PHE A 112 -11.87 3.42 0.50
N PRO A 113 -10.93 3.87 -0.37
CA PRO A 113 -9.50 4.10 -0.10
C PRO A 113 -9.24 5.30 0.81
N PHE A 114 -8.26 5.13 1.70
CA PHE A 114 -7.77 6.23 2.53
C PHE A 114 -6.93 7.19 1.70
N ALA A 115 -6.62 8.36 2.27
CA ALA A 115 -5.70 9.32 1.68
C ALA A 115 -4.55 9.60 2.65
N GLY A 116 -3.34 9.78 2.16
CA GLY A 116 -2.19 10.13 3.01
C GLY A 116 -0.86 9.87 2.32
N HIS A 117 -0.72 8.71 1.69
CA HIS A 117 0.49 8.27 1.00
C HIS A 117 0.34 8.14 -0.53
N GLY A 118 -0.77 8.62 -1.09
CA GLY A 118 -0.99 8.78 -2.53
C GLY A 118 -1.56 7.55 -3.23
N ARG A 119 -1.08 6.34 -2.90
CA ARG A 119 -1.64 5.08 -3.43
C ARG A 119 -2.29 4.27 -2.30
N PRO A 120 -3.43 3.59 -2.55
CA PRO A 120 -4.08 2.73 -1.56
C PRO A 120 -3.16 1.64 -0.99
N LEU A 121 -2.22 1.13 -1.79
CA LEU A 121 -1.21 0.17 -1.35
C LEU A 121 -0.24 0.77 -0.32
N ASP A 122 0.20 2.01 -0.54
CA ASP A 122 1.11 2.70 0.37
C ASP A 122 0.42 3.05 1.70
N ASP A 123 -0.86 3.40 1.66
CA ASP A 123 -1.68 3.63 2.86
C ASP A 123 -1.85 2.35 3.69
N LEU A 124 -2.11 1.22 3.04
CA LEU A 124 -2.18 -0.10 3.69
C LEU A 124 -0.84 -0.48 4.34
N ASP A 125 0.28 -0.20 3.69
CA ASP A 125 1.62 -0.46 4.22
C ASP A 125 1.97 0.44 5.42
N ALA A 126 1.66 1.73 5.33
CA ALA A 126 1.84 2.67 6.42
C ALA A 126 0.99 2.30 7.63
N LEU A 127 -0.27 1.92 7.41
CA LEU A 127 -1.17 1.45 8.45
C LEU A 127 -0.64 0.18 9.12
N LYS A 128 -0.20 -0.81 8.34
CA LYS A 128 0.39 -2.05 8.88
C LYS A 128 1.60 -1.75 9.76
N LYS A 129 2.53 -0.93 9.26
CA LYS A 129 3.75 -0.51 9.98
C LYS A 129 3.41 0.21 11.28
N THR A 130 2.39 1.05 11.27
CA THR A 130 1.91 1.77 12.46
C THR A 130 1.36 0.81 13.52
N ILE A 131 0.56 -0.18 13.09
CA ILE A 131 0.02 -1.22 13.98
C ILE A 131 1.13 -2.10 14.54
N ASP A 132 2.12 -2.47 13.72
CA ASP A 132 3.28 -3.28 14.14
C ASP A 132 4.14 -2.55 15.17
N LYS A 133 4.36 -1.25 14.98
CA LYS A 133 5.14 -0.42 15.91
C LYS A 133 4.40 -0.11 17.21
N GLY A 134 3.07 -0.07 17.20
CA GLY A 134 2.28 0.29 18.38
C GLY A 134 2.42 1.75 18.81
N ASN A 135 2.88 2.61 17.90
CA ASN A 135 3.11 4.03 18.15
C ASN A 135 1.82 4.87 18.11
N MET A 136 0.70 4.29 17.66
CA MET A 136 -0.61 4.91 17.68
C MET A 136 -1.54 4.28 18.74
N PRO A 137 -2.33 5.10 19.46
CA PRO A 137 -2.26 6.56 19.45
C PRO A 137 -0.99 7.09 20.16
N PRO A 138 -0.62 8.37 19.95
CA PRO A 138 0.55 8.97 20.59
C PRO A 138 0.53 8.81 22.11
N PHE A 139 1.71 8.78 22.74
CA PHE A 139 1.81 8.53 24.17
C PHE A 139 1.03 9.56 25.00
N GLN A 140 1.11 10.86 24.66
CA GLN A 140 0.37 11.90 25.35
C GLN A 140 -1.15 11.66 25.35
N TYR A 141 -1.70 11.10 24.26
CA TYR A 141 -3.11 10.76 24.19
C TYR A 141 -3.45 9.59 25.11
N LYS A 142 -2.58 8.57 25.18
CA LYS A 142 -2.77 7.39 26.03
C LYS A 142 -2.77 7.70 27.54
N ILE A 143 -2.10 8.77 27.97
CA ILE A 143 -2.10 9.20 29.39
C ILE A 143 -3.53 9.49 29.86
N ILE A 144 -4.33 10.15 29.01
CA ILE A 144 -5.72 10.53 29.31
C ILE A 144 -6.68 9.41 28.87
N HIS A 145 -6.38 8.79 27.72
CA HIS A 145 -7.21 7.76 27.08
C HIS A 145 -6.55 6.38 27.15
N TRP A 146 -6.32 5.86 28.36
CA TRP A 146 -5.63 4.59 28.60
C TRP A 146 -6.21 3.36 27.87
N LYS A 147 -7.51 3.37 27.50
CA LYS A 147 -8.17 2.29 26.73
C LYS A 147 -8.15 2.47 25.21
N SER A 148 -7.45 3.49 24.70
CA SER A 148 -7.41 3.82 23.27
C SER A 148 -6.54 2.89 22.42
N GLY A 149 -5.66 2.10 23.04
CA GLY A 149 -4.80 1.15 22.32
C GLY A 149 -5.59 -0.02 21.70
N LEU A 150 -5.01 -0.62 20.66
CA LEU A 150 -5.49 -1.85 20.04
C LEU A 150 -5.11 -3.09 20.87
N SER A 151 -6.07 -3.96 21.11
CA SER A 151 -5.85 -5.33 21.61
C SER A 151 -5.23 -6.22 20.54
N ASP A 152 -4.62 -7.33 20.94
CA ASP A 152 -3.99 -8.25 19.98
C ASP A 152 -4.99 -8.92 19.04
N LYS A 153 -6.23 -9.14 19.51
CA LYS A 153 -7.34 -9.61 18.67
C LYS A 153 -7.69 -8.58 17.59
N GLU A 154 -7.83 -7.31 17.96
CA GLU A 154 -8.10 -6.23 17.00
C GLU A 154 -6.95 -6.08 15.99
N LYS A 155 -5.69 -6.09 16.45
CA LYS A 155 -4.53 -6.07 15.56
C LYS A 155 -4.55 -7.20 14.55
N LYS A 156 -4.92 -8.42 14.98
CA LYS A 156 -4.99 -9.59 14.08
C LYS A 156 -6.08 -9.42 13.01
N ILE A 157 -7.26 -8.91 13.38
CA ILE A 157 -8.35 -8.64 12.44
C ILE A 157 -7.90 -7.61 11.40
N ILE A 158 -7.33 -6.49 11.84
CA ILE A 158 -6.89 -5.43 10.93
C ILE A 158 -5.78 -5.91 10.00
N LYS A 159 -4.75 -6.60 10.53
CA LYS A 159 -3.64 -7.12 9.71
C LYS A 159 -4.10 -8.14 8.68
N LYS A 160 -5.11 -8.95 9.01
CA LYS A 160 -5.72 -9.89 8.06
C LYS A 160 -6.37 -9.12 6.91
N TRP A 161 -7.24 -8.16 7.21
CA TRP A 161 -7.88 -7.33 6.19
C TRP A 161 -6.85 -6.59 5.33
N ILE A 162 -5.79 -6.02 5.94
CA ILE A 162 -4.71 -5.37 5.19
C ILE A 162 -4.09 -6.35 4.19
N GLN A 163 -3.71 -7.55 4.63
CA GLN A 163 -3.06 -8.52 3.75
C GLN A 163 -3.97 -8.92 2.59
N GLU A 164 -5.23 -9.26 2.87
CA GLU A 164 -6.21 -9.62 1.83
C GLU A 164 -6.45 -8.46 0.85
N SER A 165 -6.45 -7.22 1.33
CA SER A 165 -6.59 -6.03 0.49
C SER A 165 -5.38 -5.83 -0.42
N LYS A 166 -4.16 -6.04 0.10
CA LYS A 166 -2.93 -5.98 -0.69
C LYS A 166 -2.89 -7.06 -1.75
N ASP A 167 -3.31 -8.28 -1.42
CA ASP A 167 -3.37 -9.39 -2.36
C ASP A 167 -4.35 -9.07 -3.50
N LEU A 168 -5.52 -8.50 -3.21
CA LEU A 168 -6.48 -8.03 -4.22
C LEU A 168 -5.90 -6.94 -5.14
N ILE A 169 -5.10 -6.02 -4.59
CA ILE A 169 -4.44 -4.97 -5.39
C ILE A 169 -3.29 -5.54 -6.24
N GLY A 170 -2.54 -6.50 -5.71
CA GLY A 170 -1.35 -7.08 -6.34
C GLY A 170 -1.60 -8.29 -7.25
N SER A 171 -2.83 -8.82 -7.31
CA SER A 171 -3.17 -10.00 -8.14
C SER A 171 -3.41 -9.68 -9.63
N LYS A 172 -2.70 -8.68 -10.18
CA LYS A 172 -2.82 -8.29 -11.60
C LYS A 172 -1.46 -8.11 -12.25
#